data_AF-A0A423H089-F1
#
_entry.id   AF-A0A423H089-F1
#
_cell.length_a   1.000
_cell.length_b   1.000
_cell.length_c   1.000
_cell.angle_alpha   90.00
_cell.angle_beta   90.00
_cell.angle_gamma   90.00
#
_symmetry.space_group_name_H-M   'P 1'
#
loop_
_entity.id
_entity.type
_entity.pdbx_description
1 polymer ?
#
loop_
_entity_poly.entity_id
_entity_poly.type
_entity_poly.pdbx_seq_one_letter_code
_entity_poly.pdbx_strand_id
1 'polypeptide(L)'
;MQSSNYVPGVSGWKIDPASGAFEMASDRVAVVGTDPKAIYSGKSQPKEPKPFVVVDGATYISQAEVVRVSVAAHKIGGHYSVKLRTTEDGKVYMAGMASPLISQFIVSADRFAITPPTEFEEAPARGAGAVMDLLAGKICDTQLGADLKSGRITAIADQVRDVIRSEMRPGGLLHRN
;
A
#
# COMPACT_ATOMS: atom_id res chain seq x y z
N MET A 1 -10.91 16.00 57.19
CA MET A 1 -12.27 15.85 56.61
C MET A 1 -12.19 14.93 55.40
N GLN A 2 -13.23 14.16 55.08
CA GLN A 2 -13.21 13.27 53.91
C GLN A 2 -14.61 13.02 53.34
N SER A 3 -14.66 12.58 52.08
CA SER A 3 -15.89 12.11 51.45
C SER A 3 -16.32 10.73 51.98
N SER A 4 -17.60 10.40 51.80
CA SER A 4 -18.18 9.12 52.24
C SER A 4 -17.62 7.90 51.50
N ASN A 5 -17.09 8.09 50.30
CA ASN A 5 -16.53 7.04 49.42
C ASN A 5 -14.99 7.09 49.33
N TYR A 6 -14.32 7.71 50.31
CA TYR A 6 -12.88 7.88 50.26
C TYR A 6 -12.15 6.54 50.40
N VAL A 7 -11.32 6.23 49.40
CA VAL A 7 -10.35 5.13 49.41
C VAL A 7 -9.01 5.69 48.91
N PRO A 8 -7.92 5.62 49.70
CA PRO A 8 -6.63 6.20 49.33
C PRO A 8 -6.16 5.76 47.94
N GLY A 9 -5.83 6.73 47.09
CA GLY A 9 -5.36 6.51 45.72
C GLY A 9 -6.38 5.93 44.73
N VAL A 10 -7.64 5.73 45.14
CA VAL A 10 -8.67 5.04 44.33
C VAL A 10 -9.91 5.90 44.11
N SER A 11 -10.51 6.46 45.17
CA SER A 11 -11.79 7.18 45.05
C SER A 11 -11.98 8.25 46.12
N GLY A 12 -12.82 9.24 45.83
CA GLY A 12 -13.23 10.27 46.78
C GLY A 12 -12.17 11.35 47.02
N TRP A 13 -12.31 12.06 48.15
CA TRP A 13 -11.35 13.09 48.57
C TRP A 13 -11.15 13.10 50.09
N LYS A 14 -9.96 13.54 50.51
CA LYS A 14 -9.58 13.71 51.92
C LYS A 14 -8.73 14.96 52.11
N ILE A 15 -8.97 15.66 53.21
CA ILE A 15 -8.09 16.69 53.79
C ILE A 15 -7.55 16.13 55.11
N ASP A 16 -6.24 15.95 55.19
CA ASP A 16 -5.54 15.60 56.42
C ASP A 16 -5.47 16.83 57.33
N PRO A 17 -6.11 16.80 58.52
CA PRO A 17 -6.13 17.95 59.42
C PRO A 17 -4.78 18.25 60.08
N ALA A 18 -3.85 17.28 60.14
CA ALA A 18 -2.55 17.47 60.80
C ALA A 18 -1.52 18.09 59.85
N SER A 19 -1.47 17.61 58.61
CA SER A 19 -0.53 18.08 57.59
C SER A 19 -1.10 19.16 56.67
N GLY A 20 -2.43 19.32 56.63
CA GLY A 20 -3.13 20.14 55.65
C GLY A 20 -3.15 19.53 54.24
N ALA A 21 -2.65 18.31 54.06
CA ALA A 21 -2.59 17.67 52.75
C ALA A 21 -3.99 17.40 52.19
N PHE A 22 -4.19 17.71 50.91
CA PHE A 22 -5.41 17.43 50.17
C PHE A 22 -5.17 16.32 49.15
N GLU A 23 -5.98 15.28 49.19
CA GLU A 23 -6.00 14.18 48.24
C GLU A 23 -7.37 14.11 47.56
N MET A 24 -7.37 13.93 46.23
CA MET A 24 -8.58 13.75 45.44
C MET A 24 -8.32 12.80 44.27
N ALA A 25 -9.11 11.74 44.18
CA ALA A 25 -9.11 10.85 43.03
C ALA A 25 -10.10 11.38 41.98
N SER A 26 -9.59 12.08 40.97
CA SER A 26 -10.40 12.59 39.86
C SER A 26 -9.61 12.66 38.56
N ASP A 27 -10.30 12.37 37.46
CA ASP A 27 -9.85 12.51 36.07
C ASP A 27 -10.26 13.86 35.44
N ARG A 28 -11.05 14.68 36.15
CA ARG A 28 -11.63 15.93 35.65
C ARG A 28 -11.10 17.18 36.33
N VAL A 29 -10.24 17.03 37.34
CA VAL A 29 -9.64 18.16 38.04
C VAL A 29 -8.36 18.57 37.32
N ALA A 30 -8.38 19.76 36.74
CA ALA A 30 -7.19 20.42 36.22
C ALA A 30 -6.66 21.39 37.28
N VAL A 31 -5.39 21.21 37.67
CA VAL A 31 -4.69 22.24 38.45
C VAL A 31 -4.09 23.24 37.46
N VAL A 32 -4.51 24.50 37.55
CA VAL A 32 -3.98 25.58 36.71
C VAL A 32 -2.97 26.39 37.52
N GLY A 33 -1.76 26.55 36.97
CA GLY A 33 -0.64 27.20 37.64
C GLY A 33 0.42 26.21 38.13
N THR A 34 1.61 26.71 38.42
CA THR A 34 2.70 25.94 39.04
C THR A 34 3.02 26.56 40.39
N ASP A 35 2.64 25.88 41.47
CA ASP A 35 3.15 26.21 42.80
C ASP A 35 4.41 25.37 43.04
N PRO A 36 5.61 25.98 43.20
CA PRO A 36 6.84 25.26 43.46
C PRO A 36 6.84 24.42 44.75
N LYS A 37 5.90 24.70 45.66
CA LYS A 37 5.76 23.98 46.94
C LYS A 37 4.73 22.85 46.88
N ALA A 38 3.95 22.75 45.81
CA ALA A 38 2.97 21.68 45.66
C ALA A 38 3.63 20.38 45.19
N ILE A 39 3.40 19.29 45.92
CA ILE A 39 3.81 17.94 45.54
C ILE A 39 2.63 17.25 44.88
N TYR A 40 2.71 17.06 43.56
CA TYR A 40 1.69 16.36 42.78
C TYR A 40 2.01 14.87 42.72
N SER A 41 1.27 14.06 43.48
CA SER A 41 1.51 12.60 43.61
C SER A 41 0.60 11.72 42.73
N GLY A 42 -0.14 12.30 41.79
CA GLY A 42 -0.96 11.56 40.84
C GLY A 42 -0.17 11.06 39.63
N LYS A 43 -0.59 9.95 39.01
CA LYS A 43 -0.16 9.61 37.66
C LYS A 43 -0.63 10.74 36.74
N SER A 44 0.29 11.57 36.24
CA SER A 44 -0.06 12.55 35.21
C SER A 44 -0.74 11.81 34.09
N GLN A 45 -1.90 12.29 33.62
CA GLN A 45 -2.47 11.74 32.40
C GLN A 45 -1.38 11.78 31.32
N PRO A 46 -1.21 10.70 30.53
CA PRO A 46 -0.29 10.73 29.41
C PRO A 46 -0.66 11.95 28.58
N LYS A 47 0.27 12.89 28.45
CA LYS A 47 0.04 14.09 27.65
C LYS A 47 -0.42 13.63 26.27
N GLU A 48 -1.61 14.06 25.84
CA GLU A 48 -2.08 13.73 24.50
C GLU A 48 -0.99 14.14 23.50
N PRO A 49 -0.59 13.24 22.60
CA PRO A 49 0.45 13.56 21.64
C PRO A 49 0.00 14.77 20.82
N LYS A 50 0.94 15.68 20.55
CA LYS A 50 0.66 16.84 19.71
C LYS A 50 0.20 16.31 18.34
N PRO A 51 -1.03 16.61 17.88
CA PRO A 51 -1.57 15.97 16.69
C PRO A 51 -0.80 16.34 15.42
N PHE A 52 -0.26 17.56 15.37
CA PHE A 52 0.43 18.13 14.22
C PHE A 52 1.88 18.53 14.54
N VAL A 53 2.78 18.16 13.63
CA VAL A 53 4.21 18.53 13.65
C VAL A 53 4.57 19.25 12.35
N VAL A 54 5.51 20.19 12.42
CA VAL A 54 6.01 20.91 11.25
C VAL A 54 7.43 20.44 10.97
N VAL A 55 7.67 19.92 9.77
CA VAL A 55 8.98 19.49 9.28
C VAL A 55 9.23 20.25 7.98
N ASP A 56 10.31 21.01 7.90
CA ASP A 56 10.71 21.81 6.72
C ASP A 56 9.59 22.70 6.16
N GLY A 57 8.79 23.30 7.05
CA GLY A 57 7.67 24.18 6.68
C GLY A 57 6.39 23.46 6.24
N ALA A 58 6.41 22.13 6.09
CA ALA A 58 5.23 21.32 5.83
C ALA A 58 4.62 20.78 7.14
N THR A 59 3.29 20.78 7.23
CA THR A 59 2.55 20.28 8.39
C THR A 59 2.15 18.82 8.18
N TYR A 60 2.46 17.96 9.17
CA TYR A 60 2.18 16.53 9.16
C TYR A 60 1.38 16.13 10.40
N ILE A 61 0.63 15.03 10.30
CA ILE A 61 0.05 14.35 11.47
C ILE A 61 1.16 13.56 12.17
N SER A 62 1.29 13.71 13.49
CA SER A 62 2.38 13.04 14.23
C SER A 62 2.19 11.52 14.25
N GLN A 63 3.29 10.76 14.25
CA GLN A 63 3.22 9.30 14.29
C GLN A 63 2.47 8.78 15.54
N ALA A 64 2.65 9.46 16.68
CA ALA A 64 1.95 9.14 17.91
C ALA A 64 0.43 9.36 17.80
N GLU A 65 0.02 10.42 17.09
CA GLU A 65 -1.38 10.67 16.77
C GLU A 65 -1.94 9.58 15.86
N VAL A 66 -1.22 9.23 14.79
CA VAL A 66 -1.60 8.17 13.86
C VAL A 66 -1.83 6.86 14.61
N VAL A 67 -0.92 6.45 15.49
CA VAL A 67 -1.09 5.21 16.28
C VAL A 67 -2.30 5.32 17.22
N ARG A 68 -2.51 6.46 17.87
CA ARG A 68 -3.64 6.65 18.81
C ARG A 68 -5.00 6.54 18.13
N VAL A 69 -5.14 7.05 16.91
CA VAL A 69 -6.41 7.09 16.18
C VAL A 69 -6.58 5.96 15.17
N SER A 70 -5.51 5.18 14.91
CA SER A 70 -5.56 4.04 14.01
C SER A 70 -6.35 2.89 14.64
N VAL A 71 -7.35 2.39 13.92
CA VAL A 71 -8.04 1.16 14.29
C VAL A 71 -7.29 -0.01 13.67
N ALA A 72 -6.46 -0.69 14.46
CA ALA A 72 -5.53 -1.73 14.00
C ALA A 72 -6.19 -2.96 13.34
N ALA A 73 -7.51 -3.12 13.42
CA ALA A 73 -8.19 -4.35 12.98
C ALA A 73 -9.62 -4.16 12.47
N HIS A 74 -10.02 -2.96 12.02
CA HIS A 74 -11.25 -2.86 11.24
C HIS A 74 -10.90 -2.95 9.76
N LYS A 75 -11.29 -4.08 9.14
CA LYS A 75 -11.57 -4.06 7.70
C LYS A 75 -12.55 -2.91 7.49
N ILE A 76 -12.13 -1.86 6.80
CA ILE A 76 -13.11 -0.95 6.19
C ILE A 76 -14.01 -1.91 5.42
N GLY A 77 -15.28 -2.04 5.83
CA GLY A 77 -16.21 -2.94 5.15
C GLY A 77 -16.11 -2.65 3.66
N GLY A 78 -16.21 -3.67 2.79
CA GLY A 78 -15.94 -3.58 1.35
C GLY A 78 -16.81 -2.59 0.55
N HIS A 79 -17.50 -1.68 1.22
CA HIS A 79 -18.42 -0.69 0.72
C HIS A 79 -18.16 0.65 1.42
N TYR A 80 -17.03 1.29 1.14
CA TYR A 80 -16.97 2.75 1.25
C TYR A 80 -17.18 3.31 -0.15
N SER A 81 -18.09 4.27 -0.28
CA SER A 81 -18.29 5.01 -1.52
C SER A 81 -18.08 6.48 -1.25
N VAL A 82 -17.39 7.15 -2.16
CA VAL A 82 -17.24 8.60 -2.09
C VAL A 82 -18.00 9.20 -3.25
N LYS A 83 -18.86 10.18 -2.97
CA LYS A 83 -19.61 10.89 -4.01
C LYS A 83 -18.69 11.90 -4.69
N LEU A 84 -18.45 11.66 -5.97
CA LEU A 84 -17.74 12.56 -6.87
C LEU A 84 -18.75 13.35 -7.70
N ARG A 85 -18.48 14.63 -7.94
CA ARG A 85 -19.20 15.46 -8.91
C ARG A 85 -18.23 16.03 -9.92
N THR A 86 -18.45 15.72 -11.19
CA THR A 86 -17.72 16.36 -12.30
C THR A 86 -18.50 17.60 -12.74
N THR A 87 -17.80 18.72 -12.88
CA THR A 87 -18.34 19.98 -13.42
C THR A 87 -18.25 19.99 -14.94
N GLU A 88 -18.98 20.90 -15.60
CA GLU A 88 -18.98 21.03 -17.07
C GLU A 88 -17.57 21.31 -17.64
N ASP A 89 -16.70 21.98 -16.86
CA ASP A 89 -15.29 22.22 -17.20
C ASP A 89 -14.36 21.00 -16.98
N GLY A 90 -14.91 19.83 -16.66
CA GLY A 90 -14.15 18.59 -16.44
C GLY A 90 -13.46 18.48 -15.07
N LYS A 91 -13.66 19.43 -14.15
CA LYS A 91 -13.09 19.37 -12.79
C LYS A 91 -13.93 18.47 -11.89
N VAL A 92 -13.25 17.58 -11.16
CA VAL A 92 -13.88 16.61 -10.24
C VAL A 92 -13.80 17.12 -8.79
N TYR A 93 -14.93 17.13 -8.11
CA TYR A 93 -15.06 17.51 -6.70
C TYR A 93 -15.51 16.32 -5.86
N MET A 94 -15.00 16.20 -4.64
CA MET A 94 -15.30 15.12 -3.70
C MET A 94 -15.99 15.68 -2.45
N ALA A 95 -17.18 15.16 -2.11
CA ALA A 95 -17.88 15.60 -0.90
C ALA A 95 -17.11 15.18 0.37
N GLY A 96 -16.70 16.16 1.19
CA GLY A 96 -15.93 15.93 2.43
C GLY A 96 -14.50 16.47 2.41
N MET A 97 -13.95 16.82 1.24
CA MET A 97 -12.71 17.59 1.12
C MET A 97 -13.02 18.97 0.54
N ALA A 98 -13.12 19.97 1.42
CA ALA A 98 -13.29 21.36 1.03
C ALA A 98 -11.93 21.94 0.57
N SER A 99 -11.47 21.59 -0.62
CA SER A 99 -10.41 22.38 -1.28
C SER A 99 -10.40 22.14 -2.80
N PRO A 100 -10.30 23.18 -3.64
CA PRO A 100 -10.22 23.08 -5.10
C PRO A 100 -8.86 22.60 -5.60
N LEU A 101 -8.04 22.00 -4.73
CA LEU A 101 -6.79 21.39 -5.12
C LEU A 101 -7.12 20.15 -5.95
N ILE A 102 -6.71 20.18 -7.22
CA ILE A 102 -6.56 19.01 -8.08
C ILE A 102 -5.83 17.98 -7.23
N SER A 103 -6.57 17.02 -6.68
CA SER A 103 -6.02 16.13 -5.68
C SER A 103 -4.91 15.32 -6.34
N GLN A 104 -3.71 15.37 -5.76
CA GLN A 104 -2.57 14.51 -6.11
C GLN A 104 -2.91 13.00 -5.98
N PHE A 105 -4.09 12.68 -5.45
CA PHE A 105 -4.65 11.34 -5.31
C PHE A 105 -5.70 11.01 -6.37
N ILE A 106 -6.02 11.91 -7.32
CA ILE A 106 -6.77 11.55 -8.55
C ILE A 106 -5.76 10.90 -9.50
N VAL A 107 -5.48 9.65 -9.20
CA VAL A 107 -4.75 8.72 -10.04
C VAL A 107 -5.75 8.05 -10.99
N SER A 108 -5.35 7.81 -12.25
CA SER A 108 -6.20 7.07 -13.19
C SER A 108 -6.70 5.79 -12.52
N ALA A 109 -8.00 5.49 -12.66
CA ALA A 109 -8.60 4.27 -12.14
C ALA A 109 -7.86 3.02 -12.64
N ASP A 110 -7.27 3.08 -13.84
CA ASP A 110 -6.48 2.00 -14.44
C ASP A 110 -5.23 1.63 -13.62
N ARG A 111 -4.71 2.55 -12.79
CA ARG A 111 -3.51 2.30 -11.97
C ARG A 111 -3.79 1.37 -10.78
N PHE A 112 -5.03 1.30 -10.32
CA PHE A 112 -5.47 0.47 -9.20
C PHE A 112 -6.54 -0.55 -9.59
N ALA A 113 -6.85 -0.65 -10.89
CA ALA A 113 -7.67 -1.73 -11.38
C ALA A 113 -6.97 -3.05 -11.01
N ILE A 114 -7.65 -3.85 -10.19
CA ILE A 114 -7.26 -5.24 -9.97
C ILE A 114 -7.55 -5.94 -11.29
N THR A 115 -6.54 -5.97 -12.16
CA THR A 115 -6.64 -6.70 -13.42
C THR A 115 -6.78 -8.18 -13.04
N PRO A 116 -7.80 -8.89 -13.55
CA PRO A 116 -7.86 -10.33 -13.36
C PRO A 116 -6.55 -10.95 -13.86
N PRO A 117 -6.00 -11.94 -13.14
CA PRO A 117 -4.75 -12.56 -13.55
C PRO A 117 -4.90 -13.10 -14.97
N THR A 118 -3.91 -12.82 -15.79
CA THR A 118 -3.85 -13.34 -17.15
C THR A 118 -3.74 -14.86 -17.11
N GLU A 119 -4.13 -15.52 -18.20
CA GLU A 119 -4.03 -16.99 -18.30
C GLU A 119 -2.60 -17.50 -18.04
N PHE A 120 -1.59 -16.68 -18.35
CA PHE A 120 -0.17 -16.97 -18.06
C PHE A 120 0.16 -16.86 -16.56
N GLU A 121 -0.46 -15.93 -15.83
CA GLU A 121 -0.29 -15.78 -14.38
C GLU A 121 -1.03 -16.86 -13.59
N GLU A 122 -2.11 -17.43 -14.14
CA GLU A 122 -2.81 -18.57 -13.55
C GLU A 122 -2.15 -19.92 -13.86
N ALA A 123 -1.39 -20.03 -14.95
CA ALA A 123 -0.79 -21.30 -15.38
C ALA A 123 0.14 -21.95 -14.32
N PRO A 124 0.97 -21.21 -13.54
CA PRO A 124 1.78 -21.79 -12.47
C PRO A 124 0.96 -22.50 -11.39
N ALA A 125 -0.25 -22.01 -11.09
CA ALA A 125 -1.14 -22.63 -10.11
C ALA A 125 -1.71 -23.96 -10.61
N ARG A 126 -1.75 -24.17 -11.93
CA ARG A 126 -2.20 -25.41 -12.59
C ARG A 126 -1.04 -26.40 -12.81
N GLY A 127 0.19 -26.02 -12.43
CA GLY A 127 1.39 -26.85 -12.50
C GLY A 127 2.22 -26.66 -13.78
N ALA A 128 3.41 -27.26 -13.79
CA ALA A 128 4.40 -27.06 -14.85
C ALA A 128 3.91 -27.49 -16.26
N GLY A 129 3.06 -28.51 -16.35
CA GLY A 129 2.47 -28.94 -17.62
C GLY A 129 1.62 -27.85 -18.29
N ALA A 130 0.77 -27.18 -17.50
CA ALA A 130 -0.09 -26.11 -18.01
C ALA A 130 0.71 -24.90 -18.53
N VAL A 131 1.83 -24.58 -17.87
CA VAL A 131 2.76 -23.52 -18.35
C VAL A 131 3.37 -23.91 -19.70
N MET A 132 3.80 -25.17 -19.84
CA MET A 132 4.40 -25.67 -21.08
C MET A 132 3.39 -25.73 -22.23
N ASP A 133 2.15 -26.14 -21.96
CA ASP A 133 1.07 -26.15 -22.96
C ASP A 133 0.75 -24.74 -23.46
N LEU A 134 0.71 -23.77 -22.54
CA LEU A 134 0.42 -22.37 -22.88
C LEU A 134 1.56 -21.73 -23.68
N LEU A 135 2.82 -22.04 -23.32
CA LEU A 135 4.00 -21.64 -24.10
C LEU A 135 4.00 -22.28 -25.49
N ALA A 136 3.69 -23.57 -25.60
CA ALA A 136 3.62 -24.28 -26.87
C ALA A 136 2.52 -23.72 -27.78
N GLY A 137 1.36 -23.39 -27.22
CA GLY A 137 0.27 -22.70 -27.91
C GLY A 137 0.73 -21.35 -28.46
N LYS A 138 1.32 -20.49 -27.61
CA LYS A 138 1.83 -19.19 -28.04
C LYS A 138 2.91 -19.30 -29.12
N ILE A 139 3.83 -20.25 -29.01
CA ILE A 139 4.85 -20.50 -30.03
C ILE A 139 4.19 -20.92 -31.35
N CYS A 140 3.16 -21.76 -31.30
CA CYS A 140 2.41 -22.20 -32.49
C CYS A 140 1.69 -21.05 -33.22
N ASP A 141 1.29 -20.01 -32.49
CA ASP A 141 0.61 -18.83 -33.04
C ASP A 141 1.57 -17.81 -33.66
N THR A 142 2.89 -17.96 -33.43
CA THR A 142 3.90 -17.08 -34.05
C THR A 142 4.24 -17.52 -35.47
N GLN A 143 4.82 -16.59 -36.24
CA GLN A 143 5.42 -16.89 -37.55
C GLN A 143 6.47 -18.00 -37.47
N LEU A 144 7.24 -18.05 -36.37
CA LEU A 144 8.19 -19.13 -36.12
C LEU A 144 7.49 -20.49 -35.99
N GLY A 145 6.35 -20.54 -35.31
CA GLY A 145 5.51 -21.73 -35.22
C GLY A 145 4.97 -22.18 -36.59
N ALA A 146 4.56 -21.23 -37.42
CA ALA A 146 4.13 -21.51 -38.79
C ALA A 146 5.28 -22.02 -39.68
N ASP A 147 6.48 -21.44 -39.56
CA ASP A 147 7.67 -21.84 -40.32
C ASP A 147 8.21 -23.22 -39.87
N LEU A 148 8.07 -23.55 -38.58
CA LEU A 148 8.35 -24.89 -38.03
C LEU A 148 7.37 -25.95 -38.57
N LYS A 149 6.06 -25.66 -38.56
CA LYS A 149 5.02 -26.58 -39.06
C LYS A 149 5.08 -26.79 -40.57
N SER A 150 5.40 -25.74 -41.32
CA SER A 150 5.47 -25.80 -42.79
C SER A 150 6.74 -26.45 -43.32
N GLY A 151 7.69 -26.83 -42.46
CA GLY A 151 8.97 -27.39 -42.89
C GLY A 151 9.84 -26.38 -43.66
N ARG A 152 9.57 -25.08 -43.52
CA ARG A 152 10.35 -24.04 -44.18
C ARG A 152 11.81 -24.02 -43.70
N ILE A 153 12.03 -24.33 -42.42
CA ILE A 153 13.37 -24.45 -41.84
C ILE A 153 14.14 -25.62 -42.46
N THR A 154 13.48 -26.76 -42.70
CA THR A 154 14.09 -27.89 -43.42
C THR A 154 14.37 -27.54 -44.87
N ALA A 155 13.50 -26.77 -45.54
CA ALA A 155 13.72 -26.29 -46.89
C ALA A 155 14.95 -25.36 -47.00
N ILE A 156 15.19 -24.49 -46.01
CA ILE A 156 16.39 -23.65 -45.95
C ILE A 156 17.65 -24.51 -45.77
N ALA A 157 17.60 -25.52 -44.90
CA ALA A 157 18.73 -26.42 -44.67
C ALA A 157 19.09 -27.20 -45.94
N ASP A 158 18.10 -27.65 -46.71
CA ASP A 158 18.31 -28.35 -47.97
C ASP A 158 18.85 -27.41 -49.05
N GLN A 159 18.36 -26.17 -49.13
CA GLN A 159 18.89 -25.15 -50.03
C GLN A 159 20.37 -24.85 -49.75
N VAL A 160 20.77 -24.74 -48.47
CA VAL A 160 22.18 -24.53 -48.08
C VAL A 160 23.03 -25.74 -48.48
N ARG A 161 22.54 -26.97 -48.27
CA ARG A 161 23.25 -28.19 -48.70
C ARG A 161 23.43 -28.23 -50.22
N ASP A 162 22.41 -27.83 -50.97
CA ASP A 162 22.47 -27.82 -52.44
C ASP A 162 23.49 -26.81 -52.96
N VAL A 163 23.55 -25.62 -52.37
CA VAL A 163 24.58 -24.61 -52.69
C VAL A 163 25.98 -25.11 -52.34
N ILE A 164 26.17 -25.73 -51.17
CA ILE A 164 27.49 -26.29 -50.81
C ILE A 164 27.88 -27.40 -51.79
N ARG A 165 26.94 -28.27 -52.18
CA ARG A 165 27.21 -29.31 -53.18
C ARG A 165 27.55 -28.73 -54.54
N SER A 166 26.92 -27.62 -54.96
CA SER A 166 27.27 -26.97 -56.23
C SER A 166 28.65 -26.34 -56.19
N GLU A 167 29.02 -25.68 -55.10
CA GLU A 167 30.33 -25.05 -54.94
C GLU A 167 31.50 -26.04 -54.83
N MET A 168 31.23 -27.29 -54.40
CA MET A 168 32.24 -28.35 -54.36
C MET A 168 32.45 -29.07 -55.71
N ARG A 169 31.62 -28.82 -56.73
CA ARG A 169 31.80 -29.43 -58.07
C ARG A 169 32.89 -28.70 -58.87
N PRO A 170 33.53 -29.36 -59.86
CA PRO A 170 34.54 -28.73 -60.71
C PRO A 170 34.07 -27.39 -61.29
N GLY A 171 34.86 -26.33 -61.04
CA GLY A 171 34.53 -24.94 -61.42
C GLY A 171 33.78 -24.13 -60.35
N GLY A 172 33.37 -24.75 -59.23
CA GLY A 172 32.84 -24.05 -58.06
C GLY A 172 33.95 -23.44 -57.18
N LEU A 173 33.59 -22.43 -56.38
CA LEU A 173 34.56 -21.65 -55.59
C LEU A 173 35.26 -22.50 -54.51
N LEU A 174 34.57 -23.50 -53.99
CA LEU A 174 35.06 -24.39 -52.93
C LEU A 174 35.69 -25.68 -53.50
N HIS A 175 35.73 -25.83 -54.82
CA HIS A 175 36.34 -26.98 -55.45
C HIS A 175 37.87 -26.87 -55.40
N ARG A 176 38.50 -27.82 -54.71
CA ARG A 176 39.97 -27.96 -54.74
C ARG A 176 40.33 -28.89 -55.89
N ASN A 177 41.09 -28.36 -56.86
CA ASN A 177 41.73 -29.14 -57.92
C ASN A 177 42.73 -30.13 -57.36
#